data_AF-A0A8E2HCD2-F1
#
_entry.id   AF-A0A8E2HCD2-F1
#
_cell.length_a   1.000
_cell.length_b   1.000
_cell.length_c   1.000
_cell.angle_alpha   90.00
_cell.angle_beta   90.00
_cell.angle_gamma   90.00
#
_symmetry.space_group_name_H-M   'P 1'
#
loop_
_entity.id
_entity.type
_entity.pdbx_description
1 polymer ?
#
loop_
_entity_poly.entity_id
_entity_poly.type
_entity_poly.pdbx_seq_one_letter_code
_entity_poly.pdbx_strand_id
1 'polypeptide(L)'
;MKKLKFILAATFIAAAPYAIHAQNVPQTSQDPTDSAAADTTSHAVTPNIGDNIYDKIGEQVGTISEENDKNVVVTTTQGKVTIPIASLAPGEKGLMINMTKDEFHAAIQAARGGQAAR
;
A
#
# COMPACT_ATOMS: atom_id res chain seq x y z
N MET A 1 26.49 -32.97 -4.38
CA MET A 1 26.68 -33.27 -2.93
C MET A 1 25.55 -32.55 -2.20
N LYS A 2 24.59 -33.10 -1.48
CA LYS A 2 24.37 -34.37 -0.78
C LYS A 2 22.90 -34.77 -1.00
N LYS A 3 22.66 -36.07 -1.12
CA LYS A 3 21.34 -36.71 -1.02
C LYS A 3 20.93 -36.73 0.45
N LEU A 4 19.66 -36.49 0.80
CA LEU A 4 19.03 -37.19 1.93
C LEU A 4 17.50 -37.17 1.85
N LYS A 5 16.96 -38.34 1.50
CA LYS A 5 15.58 -38.77 1.79
C LYS A 5 15.41 -38.88 3.31
N PHE A 6 14.18 -38.76 3.80
CA PHE A 6 13.47 -39.69 4.72
C PHE A 6 12.38 -38.92 5.49
N ILE A 7 11.10 -39.20 5.21
CA ILE A 7 10.17 -39.97 6.07
C ILE A 7 9.59 -39.11 7.21
N LEU A 8 8.27 -38.93 7.26
CA LEU A 8 7.38 -39.69 8.15
C LEU A 8 5.94 -39.18 8.06
N ALA A 9 5.02 -40.13 7.87
CA ALA A 9 3.59 -39.97 8.06
C ALA A 9 3.25 -39.74 9.55
N ALA A 10 2.35 -38.82 9.85
CA ALA A 10 1.67 -38.76 11.15
C ALA A 10 0.20 -38.39 10.87
N THR A 11 -0.63 -39.40 10.57
CA THR A 11 -1.58 -40.01 11.51
C THR A 11 -2.65 -39.04 12.00
N PHE A 12 -3.80 -39.14 11.32
CA PHE A 12 -5.15 -38.89 11.83
C PHE A 12 -5.26 -39.26 13.32
N ILE A 13 -5.67 -38.31 14.16
CA ILE A 13 -6.22 -38.59 15.48
C ILE A 13 -7.72 -38.34 15.43
N ALA A 14 -8.47 -39.41 15.67
CA ALA A 14 -9.91 -39.45 15.81
C ALA A 14 -10.34 -39.33 17.29
N ALA A 15 -11.53 -38.76 17.49
CA ALA A 15 -12.39 -38.79 18.69
C ALA A 15 -11.87 -38.02 19.93
N ALA A 16 -12.66 -37.22 20.67
CA ALA A 16 -14.08 -37.37 21.02
C ALA A 16 -14.72 -36.01 21.46
N PRO A 17 -16.06 -35.95 21.63
CA PRO A 17 -16.90 -34.75 21.57
C PRO A 17 -17.46 -34.31 22.93
N TYR A 18 -17.54 -33.00 23.21
CA TYR A 18 -18.52 -32.39 24.16
C TYR A 18 -18.79 -30.94 23.72
N ALA A 19 -19.83 -30.72 22.91
CA ALA A 19 -21.15 -30.24 23.34
C ALA A 19 -21.14 -28.77 23.85
N ILE A 20 -21.41 -27.81 22.95
CA ILE A 20 -22.68 -27.07 22.79
C ILE A 20 -22.71 -25.77 23.60
N HIS A 21 -22.81 -24.65 22.89
CA HIS A 21 -23.73 -23.50 23.07
C HIS A 21 -23.62 -22.71 21.75
N ALA A 22 -24.64 -22.25 21.02
CA ALA A 22 -26.06 -22.48 20.96
C ALA A 22 -26.50 -21.94 19.57
N GLN A 23 -27.39 -22.67 18.88
CA GLN A 23 -28.34 -22.21 17.86
C GLN A 23 -27.78 -21.52 16.58
N ASN A 24 -27.69 -22.27 15.47
CA ASN A 24 -28.48 -21.99 14.25
C ASN A 24 -28.42 -23.20 13.27
N VAL A 25 -29.56 -23.43 12.63
CA VAL A 25 -30.03 -24.57 11.81
C VAL A 25 -29.24 -24.87 10.51
N PRO A 26 -29.43 -26.04 9.86
CA PRO A 26 -28.50 -26.61 8.89
C PRO A 26 -28.81 -26.27 7.43
N GLN A 27 -27.76 -26.43 6.62
CA GLN A 27 -27.75 -26.88 5.23
C GLN A 27 -27.84 -25.83 4.11
N THR A 28 -26.91 -26.01 3.18
CA THR A 28 -27.04 -25.86 1.71
C THR A 28 -26.23 -24.70 1.11
N SER A 29 -25.36 -25.12 0.18
CA SER A 29 -24.64 -24.34 -0.84
C SER A 29 -23.47 -23.48 -0.39
N GLN A 30 -22.28 -24.02 -0.68
CA GLN A 30 -21.12 -23.24 -1.07
C GLN A 30 -21.47 -22.47 -2.34
N ASP A 31 -21.84 -21.20 -2.20
CA ASP A 31 -21.39 -20.11 -3.06
C ASP A 31 -21.54 -18.82 -2.25
N PRO A 32 -20.41 -18.17 -1.97
CA PRO A 32 -20.16 -16.99 -2.75
C PRO A 32 -18.82 -17.14 -3.47
N THR A 33 -18.86 -17.12 -4.80
CA THR A 33 -17.90 -16.35 -5.57
C THR A 33 -17.96 -14.90 -5.10
N ASP A 34 -17.32 -14.61 -3.97
CA ASP A 34 -16.77 -13.31 -3.66
C ASP A 34 -15.48 -13.51 -2.86
N SER A 35 -14.57 -14.28 -3.45
CA SER A 35 -13.15 -13.98 -3.29
C SER A 35 -12.87 -12.72 -4.11
N ALA A 36 -13.39 -11.58 -3.67
CA ALA A 36 -12.65 -10.34 -3.79
C ALA A 36 -11.41 -10.53 -2.91
N ALA A 37 -10.41 -11.21 -3.48
CA ALA A 37 -9.04 -10.95 -3.13
C ALA A 37 -8.86 -9.45 -3.38
N ALA A 38 -9.11 -8.64 -2.34
CA ALA A 38 -8.40 -7.39 -2.20
C ALA A 38 -6.94 -7.82 -2.21
N ASP A 39 -6.39 -7.72 -3.42
CA ASP A 39 -5.00 -7.82 -3.75
C ASP A 39 -4.28 -6.81 -2.85
N THR A 40 -3.97 -7.23 -1.62
CA THR A 40 -2.99 -6.57 -0.78
C THR A 40 -1.61 -6.93 -1.29
N THR A 41 -1.40 -6.83 -2.61
CA THR A 41 -0.10 -6.42 -3.07
C THR A 41 -0.04 -4.96 -2.67
N SER A 42 0.67 -4.67 -1.57
CA SER A 42 1.42 -3.44 -1.54
C SER A 42 2.27 -3.48 -2.81
N HIS A 43 1.72 -2.96 -3.91
CA HIS A 43 2.46 -2.66 -5.11
C HIS A 43 3.54 -1.72 -4.62
N ALA A 44 4.75 -2.27 -4.46
CA ALA A 44 5.90 -1.52 -4.06
C ALA A 44 6.00 -0.37 -5.06
N VAL A 45 5.70 0.82 -4.58
CA VAL A 45 5.79 2.02 -5.40
C VAL A 45 7.27 2.24 -5.63
N THR A 46 7.70 2.02 -6.87
CA THR A 46 9.07 2.31 -7.32
C THR A 46 9.03 3.61 -8.10
N PRO A 47 9.18 4.76 -7.43
CA PRO A 47 9.28 6.05 -8.11
C PRO A 47 10.58 6.08 -8.93
N ASN A 48 10.47 6.56 -10.17
CA ASN A 48 11.62 6.85 -11.02
C ASN A 48 11.78 8.37 -11.19
N ILE A 49 13.02 8.84 -11.34
CA ILE A 49 13.29 10.23 -11.73
C ILE A 49 12.61 10.52 -13.06
N GLY A 50 11.87 11.64 -13.10
CA GLY A 50 11.05 12.03 -14.24
C GLY A 50 9.59 11.57 -14.15
N ASP A 51 9.23 10.72 -13.18
CA ASP A 51 7.83 10.32 -13.00
C ASP A 51 6.98 11.51 -12.56
N ASN A 52 5.80 11.60 -13.19
CA ASN A 52 4.80 12.59 -12.80
C ASN A 52 3.96 12.04 -11.65
N ILE A 53 3.76 12.88 -10.65
CA ILE A 53 2.89 12.59 -9.51
C ILE A 53 1.57 13.29 -9.73
N TYR A 54 0.50 12.52 -9.60
CA TYR A 54 -0.87 12.96 -9.76
C TYR A 54 -1.63 13.04 -8.44
N ASP A 55 -2.76 13.71 -8.50
CA ASP A 55 -3.72 13.86 -7.43
C ASP A 55 -4.81 12.80 -7.46
N LYS A 56 -5.64 12.72 -6.40
CA LYS A 56 -6.89 11.94 -6.42
C LYS A 56 -7.89 12.43 -7.49
N ILE A 57 -7.80 13.69 -7.92
CA ILE A 57 -8.59 14.25 -9.02
C ILE A 57 -7.91 14.11 -10.39
N GLY A 58 -6.70 13.53 -10.44
CA GLY A 58 -5.95 13.31 -11.67
C GLY A 58 -5.19 14.53 -12.20
N GLU A 59 -5.03 15.58 -11.39
CA GLU A 59 -4.17 16.73 -11.71
C GLU A 59 -2.71 16.44 -11.38
N GLN A 60 -1.78 16.99 -12.18
CA GLN A 60 -0.35 16.86 -11.90
C GLN A 60 0.06 17.77 -10.74
N VAL A 61 0.57 17.15 -9.68
CA VAL A 61 1.10 17.82 -8.48
C VAL A 61 2.56 18.23 -8.71
N GLY A 62 3.36 17.35 -9.31
CA GLY A 62 4.77 17.62 -9.58
C GLY A 62 5.46 16.48 -10.32
N THR A 63 6.78 16.58 -10.40
CA THR A 63 7.65 15.59 -11.07
C THR A 63 8.80 15.21 -10.15
N ILE A 64 9.16 13.93 -10.12
CA ILE A 64 10.26 13.43 -9.31
C ILE A 64 11.58 13.90 -9.91
N SER A 65 12.37 14.64 -9.15
CA SER A 65 13.69 15.11 -9.57
C SER A 65 14.81 14.21 -9.05
N GLU A 66 14.60 13.58 -7.90
CA GLU A 66 15.56 12.68 -7.26
C GLU A 66 14.79 11.57 -6.52
N GLU A 67 15.30 10.35 -6.59
CA GLU A 67 14.80 9.20 -5.84
C GLU A 67 15.88 8.71 -4.85
N ASN A 68 15.46 8.33 -3.64
CA ASN A 68 16.29 7.64 -2.66
C ASN A 68 15.54 6.38 -2.20
N ASP A 69 16.21 5.48 -1.47
CA ASP A 69 15.63 4.20 -1.03
C ASP A 69 14.29 4.31 -0.25
N LYS A 70 14.05 5.44 0.43
CA LYS A 70 12.85 5.64 1.28
C LYS A 70 12.13 6.95 1.02
N ASN A 71 12.76 7.89 0.32
CA ASN A 71 12.24 9.24 0.11
C ASN A 71 12.46 9.67 -1.33
N VAL A 72 11.61 10.54 -1.85
CA VAL A 72 11.78 11.16 -3.17
C VAL A 72 11.73 12.67 -3.04
N VAL A 73 12.48 13.35 -3.89
CA VAL A 73 12.41 14.80 -4.07
C VAL A 73 11.50 15.09 -5.24
N VAL A 74 10.38 15.72 -4.95
CA VAL A 74 9.40 16.14 -5.94
C VAL A 74 9.58 17.62 -6.21
N THR A 75 9.73 17.99 -7.47
CA THR A 75 9.70 19.38 -7.93
C THR A 75 8.26 19.75 -8.26
N THR A 76 7.72 20.73 -7.55
CA THR A 76 6.42 21.36 -7.84
C THR A 76 6.62 22.82 -8.23
N THR A 77 5.52 23.51 -8.58
CA THR A 77 5.55 24.95 -8.85
C THR A 77 5.90 25.79 -7.63
N GLN A 78 5.77 25.24 -6.42
CA GLN A 78 6.11 25.89 -5.14
C GLN A 78 7.58 25.64 -4.72
N GLY A 79 8.26 24.72 -5.39
CA GLY A 79 9.66 24.36 -5.11
C GLY A 79 9.87 22.85 -4.96
N LYS A 80 11.05 22.48 -4.46
CA LYS A 80 11.43 21.09 -4.21
C LYS A 80 11.00 20.65 -2.81
N VAL A 81 10.43 19.46 -2.72
CA VAL A 81 9.91 18.89 -1.46
C VAL A 81 10.34 17.44 -1.37
N THR A 82 10.89 17.04 -0.23
CA THR A 82 11.19 15.64 0.05
C THR A 82 9.99 15.00 0.71
N ILE A 83 9.46 13.91 0.14
CA ILE A 83 8.37 13.14 0.73
C ILE A 83 8.74 11.65 0.83
N PRO A 84 8.22 10.92 1.83
CA PRO A 84 8.42 9.49 1.93
C PRO A 84 7.73 8.75 0.77
N ILE A 85 8.37 7.71 0.24
CA ILE A 85 7.77 6.86 -0.80
C ILE A 85 6.50 6.17 -0.29
N ALA A 86 6.43 5.89 1.02
CA ALA A 86 5.24 5.34 1.67
C ALA A 86 4.00 6.26 1.60
N SER A 87 4.17 7.54 1.29
CA SER A 87 3.06 8.48 1.08
C SER A 87 2.58 8.52 -0.38
N LEU A 88 3.30 7.86 -1.30
CA LEU A 88 2.90 7.68 -2.69
C LEU A 88 2.08 6.41 -2.81
N ALA A 89 1.08 6.46 -3.68
CA ALA A 89 0.27 5.32 -4.07
C ALA A 89 0.38 5.10 -5.59
N PRO A 90 0.27 3.86 -6.08
CA PRO A 90 0.12 3.61 -7.50
C PRO A 90 -1.29 4.00 -7.94
N GLY A 91 -1.42 4.76 -9.03
CA GLY A 91 -2.69 5.14 -9.64
C GLY A 91 -2.73 4.81 -11.13
N GLU A 92 -3.91 4.91 -11.76
CA GLU A 92 -4.11 4.53 -13.17
C GLU A 92 -3.24 5.32 -14.17
N LYS A 93 -2.86 6.55 -13.81
CA LYS A 93 -2.02 7.45 -14.64
C LYS A 93 -0.54 7.48 -14.24
N GLY A 94 -0.15 6.75 -13.20
CA GLY A 94 1.17 6.81 -12.59
C GLY A 94 1.09 6.99 -11.08
N LEU A 95 2.18 7.46 -10.46
CA LEU A 95 2.20 7.70 -9.02
C LEU A 95 1.20 8.78 -8.65
N MET A 96 0.49 8.58 -7.53
CA MET A 96 -0.45 9.55 -7.00
C MET A 96 -0.26 9.76 -5.51
N ILE A 97 -0.75 10.90 -5.01
CA ILE A 97 -0.86 11.20 -3.58
C ILE A 97 -2.33 11.24 -3.16
N ASN A 98 -2.59 10.91 -1.89
CA ASN A 98 -3.94 10.92 -1.32
C ASN A 98 -4.39 12.31 -0.81
N MET A 99 -3.80 13.39 -1.34
CA MET A 99 -4.06 14.79 -0.97
C MET A 99 -4.31 15.56 -2.25
N THR A 100 -4.99 16.72 -2.19
CA THR A 100 -5.14 17.59 -3.37
C THR A 100 -3.87 18.41 -3.64
N LYS A 101 -3.67 18.88 -4.87
CA LYS A 101 -2.57 19.79 -5.23
C LYS A 101 -2.52 21.03 -4.33
N ASP A 102 -3.68 21.63 -4.07
CA ASP A 102 -3.79 22.78 -3.15
C ASP A 102 -3.42 22.39 -1.71
N GLU A 103 -3.86 21.23 -1.23
CA GLU A 103 -3.51 20.74 0.10
C GLU A 103 -2.01 20.43 0.21
N PHE A 104 -1.41 19.87 -0.84
CA PHE A 104 0.02 19.66 -0.95
C PHE A 104 0.78 20.99 -0.93
N HIS A 105 0.36 21.97 -1.73
CA HIS A 105 0.94 23.31 -1.73
C HIS A 105 0.80 24.01 -0.38
N ALA A 106 -0.35 23.90 0.28
CA ALA A 106 -0.56 24.43 1.61
C ALA A 106 0.37 23.76 2.64
N ALA A 107 0.55 22.44 2.55
CA ALA A 107 1.48 21.70 3.40
C ALA A 107 2.94 22.14 3.17
N ILE A 108 3.36 22.42 1.93
CA ILE A 108 4.69 22.96 1.63
C ILE A 108 4.85 24.34 2.28
N GLN A 109 3.88 25.22 2.10
CA GLN A 109 3.92 26.56 2.67
C GLN A 109 3.96 26.52 4.21
N ALA A 110 3.15 25.64 4.82
CA ALA A 110 3.15 25.40 6.26
C ALA A 110 4.51 24.85 6.74
N ALA A 111 5.09 23.89 6.01
CA ALA A 111 6.41 23.34 6.31
C ALA A 111 7.51 24.40 6.23
N ARG A 112 7.45 25.31 5.25
CA ARG A 112 8.41 26.41 5.09
C ARG A 112 8.24 27.49 6.16
N GLY A 113 6.99 27.82 6.53
CA GLY A 113 6.69 28.79 7.60
C GLY A 113 7.04 28.28 9.00
N GLY A 114 6.89 26.98 9.25
CA GLY A 114 7.23 26.34 10.53
C GLY A 114 8.72 26.07 10.74
N GLN A 115 9.51 26.01 9.65
CA GLN A 115 10.97 25.78 9.71
C GLN A 115 11.78 27.03 10.06
N ALA A 116 11.20 28.23 9.96
CA ALA A 116 11.86 29.49 10.34
C ALA A 116 11.77 29.83 11.85
N ALA A 117 11.04 29.03 12.63
CA ALA A 117 10.76 29.29 14.04
C ALA A 117 11.25 28.17 14.99
N ARG A 118 12.25 27.39 14.58
CA ARG A 118 12.91 26.39 15.42
C ARG A 118 14.39 26.66 15.58
#